data_AF-A0A3P0XFX7-F1
#
_entry.id   AF-A0A3P0XFX7-F1
#
_cell.length_a   1.000
_cell.length_b   1.000
_cell.length_c   1.000
_cell.angle_alpha   90.00
_cell.angle_beta   90.00
_cell.angle_gamma   90.00
#
_symmetry.space_group_name_H-M   'P 1'
#
loop_
_entity.id
_entity.type
_entity.pdbx_description
1 polymer ?
#
loop_
_entity_poly.entity_id
_entity_poly.type
_entity_poly.pdbx_seq_one_letter_code
_entity_poly.pdbx_strand_id
1 'polypeptide(L)'
;MRIPFLYFEEGDQSLDAQDRLDQRFHSQGPNVLNRWAHGDLITVRMLGLFHPEFCSIAYRNSELWEQELSNLQVADYDREDGVEGYAWMMRYTKAFLDFYLKQDSEAGAFLKRPPATNGVPKHTMSIKFKQAVPVGSTAS
;
A
#
# COMPACT_ATOMS: atom_id res chain seq x y z
N MET A 1 11.66 -20.81 -3.34
CA MET A 1 10.64 -20.26 -2.42
C MET A 1 10.11 -18.98 -3.04
N ARG A 2 8.79 -18.79 -3.15
CA ARG A 2 8.20 -17.51 -3.60
C ARG A 2 7.74 -16.75 -2.38
N ILE A 3 8.28 -15.56 -2.15
CA ILE A 3 7.89 -14.71 -1.02
C ILE A 3 6.90 -13.69 -1.57
N PRO A 4 5.62 -13.72 -1.17
CA PRO A 4 4.68 -12.67 -1.57
C PRO A 4 4.95 -11.39 -0.80
N PHE A 5 4.62 -10.23 -1.40
CA PHE A 5 4.80 -8.94 -0.76
C PHE A 5 3.56 -8.06 -0.92
N LEU A 6 3.14 -7.44 0.19
CA LEU A 6 2.13 -6.39 0.24
C LEU A 6 2.82 -5.11 0.66
N TYR A 7 2.73 -4.08 -0.17
CA TYR A 7 3.33 -2.78 0.07
C TYR A 7 2.25 -1.71 0.04
N PHE A 8 2.20 -0.89 1.09
CA PHE A 8 1.34 0.28 1.14
C PHE A 8 2.18 1.53 0.91
N GLU A 9 1.74 2.39 -0.01
CA GLU A 9 2.39 3.66 -0.34
C GLU A 9 1.48 4.85 -0.04
N GLU A 10 2.10 5.96 0.33
CA GLU A 10 1.45 7.25 0.56
C GLU A 10 0.86 7.81 -0.74
N GLY A 11 -0.21 8.59 -0.61
CA GLY A 11 -0.95 9.13 -1.73
C GLY A 11 -0.13 10.05 -2.62
N ASP A 12 0.85 10.77 -2.08
CA ASP A 12 1.72 11.70 -2.79
C ASP A 12 3.05 11.09 -3.26
N GLN A 13 3.41 9.90 -2.76
CA GLN A 13 4.69 9.22 -3.02
C GLN A 13 4.49 7.85 -3.67
N SER A 14 4.31 7.84 -5.00
CA SER A 14 4.37 6.58 -5.77
C SER A 14 5.78 5.97 -5.74
N LEU A 15 5.91 4.65 -5.94
CA LEU A 15 7.20 3.97 -6.18
C LEU A 15 8.12 4.71 -7.17
N ASP A 16 7.59 5.21 -8.30
CA ASP A 16 8.37 5.96 -9.30
C ASP A 16 8.88 7.32 -8.78
N ALA A 17 8.19 7.91 -7.80
CA ALA A 17 8.60 9.15 -7.14
C ALA A 17 9.66 8.86 -6.07
N GLN A 18 9.53 7.75 -5.36
CA GLN A 18 10.54 7.26 -4.42
C GLN A 18 11.86 6.93 -5.12
N ASP A 19 11.84 6.24 -6.28
CA ASP A 19 13.06 5.95 -7.06
C ASP A 19 13.84 7.22 -7.42
N ARG A 20 13.14 8.33 -7.70
CA ARG A 20 13.76 9.63 -8.00
C ARG A 20 14.38 10.26 -6.75
N LEU A 21 13.74 10.11 -5.59
CA LEU A 21 14.28 10.60 -4.31
C LEU A 21 15.49 9.77 -3.87
N ASP A 22 15.43 8.45 -4.02
CA ASP A 22 16.49 7.51 -3.67
C ASP A 22 17.78 7.76 -4.47
N GLN A 23 17.65 8.05 -5.77
CA GLN A 23 18.77 8.50 -6.60
C GLN A 23 19.43 9.79 -6.07
N ARG A 24 18.65 10.69 -5.46
CA ARG A 24 19.13 11.93 -4.85
C ARG A 24 19.88 11.69 -3.53
N PHE A 25 19.61 10.58 -2.83
CA PHE A 25 20.23 10.20 -1.56
C PHE A 25 21.29 9.09 -1.68
N HIS A 26 21.82 8.86 -2.88
CA HIS A 26 22.93 7.93 -3.15
C HIS A 26 22.65 6.45 -2.80
N SER A 27 21.40 5.99 -2.86
CA SER A 27 21.14 4.55 -2.83
C SER A 27 21.69 3.92 -4.12
N GLN A 28 22.79 3.18 -4.01
CA GLN A 28 23.37 2.47 -5.15
C GLN A 28 22.58 1.18 -5.40
N GLY A 29 21.46 1.29 -6.13
CA GLY A 29 20.67 0.14 -6.56
C GLY A 29 19.28 0.52 -7.07
N PRO A 30 18.68 -0.28 -7.97
CA PRO A 30 17.28 -0.11 -8.36
C PRO A 30 16.36 -0.45 -7.19
N ASN A 31 15.19 0.18 -7.12
CA ASN A 31 14.19 -0.10 -6.10
C ASN A 31 13.81 -1.59 -6.10
N VAL A 32 13.86 -2.20 -4.91
CA VAL A 32 13.64 -3.62 -4.68
C VAL A 32 12.24 -4.05 -5.14
N LEU A 33 11.23 -3.19 -4.95
CA LEU A 33 9.85 -3.44 -5.35
C LEU A 33 9.71 -3.38 -6.88
N ASN A 34 10.40 -2.44 -7.54
CA ASN A 34 10.44 -2.38 -9.01
C ASN A 34 11.06 -3.65 -9.62
N ARG A 35 12.10 -4.19 -9.00
CA ARG A 35 12.78 -5.43 -9.42
C ARG A 35 12.17 -6.71 -8.86
N TRP A 36 11.09 -6.62 -8.08
CA TRP A 36 10.45 -7.80 -7.49
C TRP A 36 9.95 -8.75 -8.58
N ALA A 37 10.49 -9.96 -8.59
CA ALA A 37 10.20 -10.98 -9.62
C ALA A 37 9.94 -12.38 -9.04
N HIS A 38 10.46 -12.66 -7.84
CA HIS A 38 10.43 -14.00 -7.25
C HIS A 38 9.21 -14.25 -6.35
N GLY A 39 8.26 -13.33 -6.33
CA GLY A 39 6.96 -13.51 -5.68
C GLY A 39 5.96 -12.51 -6.22
N ASP A 40 4.70 -12.69 -5.82
CA ASP A 40 3.67 -11.72 -6.16
C ASP A 40 3.93 -10.42 -5.39
N LEU A 41 3.67 -9.28 -6.02
CA LEU A 41 3.71 -7.96 -5.41
C LEU A 41 2.33 -7.32 -5.54
N ILE A 42 1.76 -6.95 -4.40
CA ILE A 42 0.55 -6.14 -4.30
C ILE A 42 0.98 -4.78 -3.78
N THR A 43 0.79 -3.75 -4.59
CA THR A 43 1.03 -2.36 -4.19
C THR A 43 -0.31 -1.67 -4.00
N VAL A 44 -0.54 -1.13 -2.80
CA VAL A 44 -1.74 -0.38 -2.46
C VAL A 44 -1.35 1.06 -2.19
N ARG A 45 -1.86 1.99 -2.99
CA ARG A 45 -1.67 3.43 -2.77
C ARG A 45 -2.84 3.97 -1.99
N MET A 46 -2.56 4.50 -0.80
CA MET A 46 -3.55 5.09 0.10
C MET A 46 -3.60 6.59 -0.18
N LEU A 47 -4.64 7.05 -0.88
CA LEU A 47 -4.62 8.36 -1.56
C LEU A 47 -4.66 9.56 -0.59
N GLY A 48 -5.24 9.38 0.59
CA GLY A 48 -5.35 10.42 1.61
C GLY A 48 -4.56 10.18 2.89
N LEU A 49 -3.91 9.01 3.03
CA LEU A 49 -3.10 8.74 4.21
C LEU A 49 -1.72 9.37 4.09
N PHE A 50 -1.21 9.95 5.17
CA PHE A 50 0.20 10.33 5.36
C PHE A 50 0.95 9.42 6.34
N HIS A 51 2.29 9.46 6.35
CA HIS A 51 3.15 8.47 7.07
C HIS A 51 2.69 8.05 8.50
N PRO A 52 2.38 8.96 9.44
CA PRO A 52 1.82 8.62 10.76
C PRO A 52 0.54 7.78 10.72
N GLU A 53 -0.35 8.02 9.75
CA GLU A 53 -1.67 7.39 9.66
C GLU A 53 -1.62 5.89 9.30
N PHE A 54 -0.46 5.38 8.87
CA PHE A 54 -0.23 3.94 8.70
C PHE A 54 -0.09 3.21 10.05
N CYS A 55 -0.04 3.94 11.17
CA CYS A 55 -0.01 3.38 12.50
C CYS A 55 -1.26 3.74 13.30
N SER A 56 -1.80 2.75 14.02
CA SER A 56 -2.95 2.95 14.93
C SER A 56 -2.70 3.98 16.05
N ILE A 57 -1.45 4.39 16.29
CA ILE A 57 -1.15 5.44 17.27
C ILE A 57 -1.63 6.81 16.79
N ALA A 58 -1.62 7.08 15.48
CA ALA A 58 -2.06 8.35 14.91
C ALA A 58 -3.50 8.64 15.33
N TYR A 59 -4.42 7.69 15.17
CA TYR A 59 -5.84 7.85 15.52
C TYR A 59 -6.12 7.94 17.03
N ARG A 60 -5.11 7.67 17.87
CA ARG A 60 -5.18 7.77 19.34
C ARG A 60 -4.45 9.00 19.89
N ASN A 61 -3.71 9.72 19.06
CA ASN A 61 -2.98 10.91 19.44
C ASN A 61 -3.77 12.16 19.03
N SER A 62 -4.45 12.81 19.98
CA SER A 62 -5.22 14.03 19.70
C SER A 62 -4.36 15.19 19.23
N GLU A 63 -3.12 15.30 19.71
CA GLU A 63 -2.19 16.38 19.34
C GLU A 63 -1.87 16.37 17.85
N LEU A 64 -1.72 15.17 17.25
CA LEU A 64 -1.51 15.03 15.81
C LEU A 64 -2.66 15.68 15.02
N TRP A 65 -3.91 15.47 15.44
CA TRP A 65 -5.09 15.96 14.71
C TRP A 65 -5.42 17.41 14.99
N GLU A 66 -5.19 17.86 16.22
CA GLU A 66 -5.55 19.21 16.66
C GLU A 66 -4.49 20.25 16.32
N GLN A 67 -3.21 19.87 16.24
CA GLN A 67 -2.09 20.81 16.12
C GLN A 67 -1.25 20.60 14.87
N GLU A 68 -1.07 19.35 14.43
CA GLU A 68 -0.12 19.03 13.36
C GLU A 68 -0.79 18.74 12.01
N LEU A 69 -2.09 18.45 12.00
CA LEU A 69 -2.80 18.06 10.78
C LEU A 69 -2.62 19.10 9.68
N SER A 70 -2.74 20.40 9.96
CA SER A 70 -2.59 21.44 8.93
C SER A 70 -1.22 21.46 8.23
N ASN A 71 -0.19 20.90 8.86
CA ASN A 71 1.17 20.82 8.31
C ASN A 71 1.39 19.52 7.51
N LEU A 72 0.62 18.49 7.80
CA LEU A 72 0.80 17.12 7.30
C LEU A 72 -0.35 16.66 6.39
N GLN A 73 -1.43 17.43 6.33
CA GLN A 73 -2.65 17.08 5.62
C GLN A 73 -2.36 16.91 4.12
N VAL A 74 -2.75 15.75 3.60
CA VAL A 74 -2.77 15.50 2.17
C VAL A 74 -4.06 16.10 1.63
N ALA A 75 -3.96 17.08 0.73
CA ALA A 75 -5.11 17.71 0.08
C ALA A 75 -6.21 18.14 1.08
N ASP A 76 -7.44 17.69 0.88
CA ASP A 76 -8.62 17.97 1.70
C ASP A 76 -9.06 16.79 2.57
N TYR A 77 -8.25 15.72 2.68
CA TYR A 77 -8.58 14.56 3.51
C TYR A 77 -8.55 14.91 5.00
N ASP A 78 -9.59 14.51 5.72
CA ASP A 78 -9.71 14.74 7.15
C ASP A 78 -9.42 13.47 7.97
N ARG A 79 -9.65 13.56 9.28
CA ARG A 79 -9.42 12.44 10.20
C ARG A 79 -10.34 11.26 9.90
N GLU A 80 -11.58 11.53 9.52
CA GLU A 80 -12.59 10.54 9.21
C GLU A 80 -12.20 9.75 7.96
N ASP A 81 -11.71 10.44 6.92
CA ASP A 81 -11.13 9.82 5.73
C ASP A 81 -9.92 8.94 6.08
N GLY A 82 -9.06 9.44 6.98
CA GLY A 82 -7.93 8.71 7.53
C GLY A 82 -8.33 7.38 8.16
N VAL A 83 -9.30 7.43 9.07
CA VAL A 83 -9.84 6.24 9.77
C VAL A 83 -10.38 5.22 8.78
N GLU A 84 -11.12 5.66 7.75
CA GLU A 84 -11.64 4.80 6.69
C GLU A 84 -10.48 4.16 5.89
N GLY A 85 -9.47 4.94 5.51
CA GLY A 85 -8.26 4.45 4.85
C GLY A 85 -7.52 3.40 5.67
N TYR A 86 -7.31 3.66 6.97
CA TYR A 86 -6.67 2.71 7.88
C TYR A 86 -7.46 1.40 8.02
N ALA A 87 -8.79 1.48 8.08
CA ALA A 87 -9.65 0.31 8.09
C ALA A 87 -9.48 -0.53 6.82
N TRP A 88 -9.38 0.08 5.64
CA TRP A 88 -9.10 -0.63 4.39
C TRP A 88 -7.71 -1.25 4.35
N MET A 89 -6.69 -0.55 4.84
CA MET A 89 -5.35 -1.11 5.00
C MET A 89 -5.37 -2.40 5.84
N MET A 90 -6.11 -2.40 6.96
CA MET A 90 -6.27 -3.59 7.79
C MET A 90 -7.01 -4.73 7.07
N ARG A 91 -8.07 -4.42 6.31
CA ARG A 91 -8.83 -5.42 5.52
C ARG A 91 -7.94 -6.10 4.46
N TYR A 92 -7.15 -5.31 3.73
CA TYR A 92 -6.22 -5.84 2.72
C TYR A 92 -5.05 -6.61 3.33
N THR A 93 -4.54 -6.17 4.49
CA THR A 93 -3.52 -6.90 5.25
C THR A 93 -4.04 -8.26 5.70
N LYS A 94 -5.25 -8.32 6.25
CA LYS A 94 -5.91 -9.58 6.63
C LYS A 94 -6.10 -10.51 5.42
N ALA A 95 -6.64 -9.98 4.31
CA ALA A 95 -6.86 -10.78 3.10
C ALA A 95 -5.54 -11.34 2.53
N PHE A 96 -4.46 -10.56 2.56
CA PHE A 96 -3.12 -11.02 2.18
C PHE A 96 -2.66 -12.19 3.05
N LEU A 97 -2.77 -12.06 4.36
CA LEU A 97 -2.38 -13.11 5.30
C LEU A 97 -3.25 -14.36 5.14
N ASP A 98 -4.57 -14.21 4.98
CA ASP A 98 -5.48 -15.34 4.75
C ASP A 98 -5.16 -16.06 3.44
N PHE A 99 -4.91 -15.33 2.35
CA PHE A 99 -4.56 -15.96 1.08
C PHE A 99 -3.25 -16.75 1.16
N TYR A 100 -2.18 -16.16 1.69
CA TYR A 100 -0.86 -16.80 1.65
C TYR A 100 -0.59 -17.77 2.80
N LEU A 101 -1.17 -17.56 4.00
CA LEU A 101 -0.97 -18.44 5.15
C LEU A 101 -2.04 -19.52 5.27
N LYS A 102 -3.27 -19.25 4.80
CA LYS A 102 -4.40 -20.19 4.92
C LYS A 102 -4.88 -20.74 3.58
N GLN A 103 -4.29 -20.29 2.46
CA GLN A 103 -4.69 -20.70 1.10
C GLN A 103 -6.15 -20.37 0.79
N ASP A 104 -6.67 -19.28 1.36
CA ASP A 104 -8.03 -18.81 1.12
C ASP A 104 -8.15 -18.17 -0.28
N SER A 105 -8.78 -18.90 -1.20
CA SER A 105 -8.93 -18.47 -2.60
C SER A 105 -9.83 -17.25 -2.77
N GLU A 106 -10.82 -17.04 -1.89
CA GLU A 106 -11.69 -15.86 -1.95
C GLU A 106 -10.93 -14.63 -1.45
N ALA A 107 -10.07 -14.77 -0.43
CA ALA A 107 -9.15 -13.71 -0.05
C ALA A 107 -8.18 -13.34 -1.19
N GLY A 108 -7.67 -14.34 -1.91
CA GLY A 108 -6.87 -14.13 -3.12
C GLY A 108 -7.63 -13.40 -4.24
N ALA A 109 -8.91 -13.73 -4.43
CA ALA A 109 -9.78 -13.03 -5.38
C ALA A 109 -10.05 -11.58 -4.95
N PHE A 110 -10.35 -11.36 -3.66
CA PHE A 110 -10.54 -10.04 -3.07
C PHE A 110 -9.34 -9.10 -3.33
N LEU A 111 -8.11 -9.59 -3.15
CA LEU A 111 -6.88 -8.80 -3.38
C LEU A 111 -6.68 -8.37 -4.84
N LYS A 112 -7.23 -9.13 -5.80
CA LYS A 112 -7.02 -8.92 -7.25
C LYS A 112 -8.15 -8.16 -7.92
N ARG A 113 -9.31 -8.03 -7.26
CA ARG A 113 -10.45 -7.28 -7.77
C ARG A 113 -10.17 -5.77 -7.70
N PRO A 114 -10.77 -4.97 -8.60
CA PRO A 114 -10.78 -3.51 -8.45
C PRO A 114 -11.30 -3.11 -7.06
N PRO A 115 -10.71 -2.10 -6.38
CA PRO A 115 -11.14 -1.69 -5.04
C PRO A 115 -12.63 -1.36 -4.97
N ALA A 116 -13.18 -0.71 -5.99
CA ALA A 116 -14.60 -0.38 -6.07
C ALA A 116 -15.51 -1.63 -6.02
N THR A 117 -15.09 -2.77 -6.57
CA THR A 117 -15.84 -4.04 -6.50
C THR A 117 -15.88 -4.59 -5.07
N ASN A 118 -14.89 -4.28 -4.25
CA ASN A 118 -14.85 -4.65 -2.84
C ASN A 118 -15.62 -3.68 -1.94
N GLY A 119 -16.22 -2.62 -2.52
CA GLY A 119 -16.93 -1.59 -1.78
C GLY A 119 -16.04 -0.47 -1.24
N VAL A 120 -14.78 -0.39 -1.69
CA VAL A 120 -13.89 0.70 -1.29
C VAL A 120 -14.42 2.03 -1.85
N PRO A 121 -14.58 3.08 -1.01
CA PRO A 121 -15.01 4.37 -1.50
C PRO A 121 -14.08 4.93 -2.58
N LYS A 122 -14.63 5.79 -3.44
CA LYS A 122 -13.81 6.53 -4.40
C LYS A 122 -12.82 7.39 -3.63
N HIS A 123 -11.65 7.63 -4.23
CA HIS A 123 -10.61 8.47 -3.64
C HIS A 123 -9.97 7.92 -2.34
N THR A 124 -10.27 6.69 -1.89
CA THR A 124 -9.57 6.09 -0.73
C THR A 124 -8.25 5.43 -1.11
N MET A 125 -8.25 4.55 -2.11
CA MET A 125 -7.06 3.81 -2.51
C MET A 125 -7.07 3.37 -3.98
N SER A 126 -5.89 3.04 -4.49
CA SER A 126 -5.71 2.27 -5.72
C SER A 126 -4.83 1.05 -5.46
N ILE A 127 -4.92 0.04 -6.32
CA ILE A 127 -4.17 -1.21 -6.19
C ILE A 127 -3.53 -1.60 -7.51
N LYS A 128 -2.31 -2.13 -7.43
CA LYS A 128 -1.60 -2.77 -8.54
C LYS A 128 -1.19 -4.17 -8.11
N PHE A 129 -1.43 -5.14 -8.98
CA PHE A 129 -0.99 -6.52 -8.80
C PHE A 129 0.05 -6.87 -9.85
N LYS A 130 1.22 -7.32 -9.40
CA LYS A 130 2.28 -7.86 -10.25
C LYS A 130 2.53 -9.32 -9.85
N GLN A 131 2.25 -10.23 -10.77
CA GLN A 131 2.45 -11.65 -10.53
C GLN A 131 3.94 -12.02 -10.55
N ALA A 132 4.32 -13.02 -9.75
CA ALA A 132 5.65 -13.61 -9.78
C ALA A 132 6.00 -14.13 -11.18
N VAL A 133 7.26 -13.95 -11.59
CA VAL A 133 7.77 -14.52 -12.83
C VAL A 133 7.86 -16.06 -12.70
N PRO A 134 7.45 -16.84 -13.73
CA PRO A 134 7.67 -18.28 -13.76
C PRO A 134 9.14 -18.63 -13.59
N VAL A 135 9.43 -19.68 -12.81
CA VAL A 135 10.80 -20.19 -12.68
C VAL A 135 11.23 -20.72 -14.04
N GLY A 136 12.26 -20.12 -14.66
CA GLY A 136 12.76 -20.49 -15.99
C GLY A 136 12.52 -19.45 -17.10
N SER A 137 11.79 -18.36 -16.82
CA SER A 137 11.62 -17.25 -17.77
C SER A 137 12.50 -16.07 -17.35
N THR A 138 13.46 -15.66 -18.18
CA THR A 138 14.17 -14.41 -17.98
C THR A 138 13.23 -13.26 -18.32
N ALA A 139 12.95 -12.39 -17.33
CA ALA A 139 12.29 -11.11 -17.60
C ALA A 139 13.15 -10.33 -18.61
N SER A 140 12.58 -10.08 -19.80
CA SER A 140 13.20 -9.32 -20.88
C SER A 140 13.17 -7.82 -20.58
#